data_AF-A0A6A4VU45-F1
#
_entry.id   AF-A0A6A4VU45-F1
#
_cell.length_a   1.000
_cell.length_b   1.000
_cell.length_c   1.000
_cell.angle_alpha   90.00
_cell.angle_beta   90.00
_cell.angle_gamma   90.00
#
_symmetry.space_group_name_H-M   'P 1'
#
loop_
_entity.id
_entity.type
_entity.pdbx_description
1 polymer ?
#
loop_
_entity_poly.entity_id
_entity_poly.type
_entity_poly.pdbx_seq_one_letter_code
_entity_poly.pdbx_strand_id
1 'polypeptide(L)'
;MRTFFYSGSRDEIAVITRCTSSFFDRLCMELWSEVQDHLDDIVSKEVAAAGAKPEHNKALALEGLLGLYLRHLRLLSGLARCYDQTVHPQKRLVLRRSLDAVMGRLVELKLELANLELMEFHFFDDLQVDFKLLPHDAEMPIAPYFRLERKDTLAGVNEIIGDALRKLGAIQSEEVI
;
A
#
# COMPACT_ATOMS: atom_id res chain seq x y z
N MET A 1 17.33 -28.19 14.84
CA MET A 1 18.70 -27.80 14.46
C MET A 1 18.61 -26.43 13.80
N ARG A 2 19.16 -25.31 14.27
CA ARG A 2 20.08 -24.97 15.37
C ARG A 2 19.45 -23.79 16.14
N THR A 3 19.24 -23.94 17.44
CA THR A 3 19.01 -22.79 18.34
C THR A 3 20.35 -22.08 18.51
N PHE A 4 20.48 -20.88 17.97
CA PHE A 4 21.60 -20.00 18.28
C PHE A 4 21.57 -19.71 19.79
N PHE A 5 22.53 -20.26 20.52
CA PHE A 5 22.84 -19.87 21.88
C PHE A 5 23.39 -18.44 21.85
N TYR A 6 22.53 -17.44 22.05
CA TYR A 6 22.98 -16.14 22.53
C TYR A 6 22.96 -16.18 24.06
N SER A 7 24.15 -16.25 24.66
CA SER A 7 24.38 -15.99 26.07
C SER A 7 24.30 -14.46 26.34
N GLY A 8 23.17 -13.85 25.98
CA GLY A 8 22.81 -12.51 26.45
C GLY A 8 21.96 -12.68 27.69
N SER A 9 22.23 -11.90 28.73
CA SER A 9 21.47 -11.93 29.98
C SER A 9 19.97 -11.87 29.67
N ARG A 10 19.15 -12.72 30.30
CA ARG A 10 17.68 -12.72 30.09
C ARG A 10 17.08 -11.32 30.28
N ASP A 11 17.72 -10.49 31.09
CA ASP A 11 17.35 -9.10 31.34
C ASP A 11 17.59 -8.21 30.11
N GLU A 12 18.65 -8.44 29.32
CA GLU A 12 18.93 -7.68 28.10
C GLU A 12 17.91 -8.00 27.00
N ILE A 13 17.54 -9.28 26.83
CA ILE A 13 16.50 -9.66 25.86
C ILE A 13 15.15 -9.10 26.29
N ALA A 14 14.83 -9.10 27.59
CA ALA A 14 13.59 -8.51 28.10
C ALA A 14 13.56 -6.98 27.93
N VAL A 15 14.70 -6.29 28.16
CA VAL A 15 14.83 -4.84 27.94
C VAL A 15 14.75 -4.52 26.44
N ILE A 16 15.44 -5.25 25.57
CA ILE A 16 15.34 -5.09 24.12
C ILE A 16 13.90 -5.32 23.67
N THR A 17 13.24 -6.41 24.09
CA THR A 17 11.86 -6.71 23.70
C THR A 17 10.88 -5.61 24.17
N ARG A 18 11.08 -5.05 25.36
CA ARG A 18 10.23 -3.99 25.93
C ARG A 18 10.53 -2.61 25.32
N CYS A 19 11.78 -2.33 24.98
CA CYS A 19 12.17 -1.15 24.21
C CYS A 19 11.65 -1.24 22.78
N THR A 20 11.75 -2.40 22.12
CA THR A 20 11.24 -2.59 20.77
C THR A 20 9.72 -2.52 20.74
N SER A 21 9.01 -3.07 21.72
CA SER A 21 7.54 -2.98 21.75
C SER A 21 7.07 -1.53 21.98
N SER A 22 7.69 -0.81 22.91
CA SER A 22 7.32 0.59 23.19
C SER A 22 7.74 1.56 22.07
N PHE A 23 8.88 1.32 21.43
CA PHE A 23 9.34 2.09 20.27
C PHE A 23 8.44 1.83 19.05
N PHE A 24 8.15 0.57 18.76
CA PHE A 24 7.30 0.17 17.64
C PHE A 24 5.84 0.65 17.82
N ASP A 25 5.31 0.61 19.03
CA ASP A 25 3.98 1.17 19.32
C ASP A 25 3.94 2.69 19.10
N ARG A 26 5.00 3.44 19.47
CA ARG A 26 5.07 4.89 19.19
C ARG A 26 5.16 5.17 17.70
N LEU A 27 6.03 4.47 16.98
CA LEU A 27 6.18 4.64 15.53
C LEU A 27 4.86 4.33 14.80
N CYS A 28 4.18 3.25 15.18
CA CYS A 28 2.87 2.91 14.63
C CYS A 28 1.81 3.99 14.93
N MET A 29 1.83 4.59 16.13
CA MET A 29 0.91 5.67 16.49
C MET A 29 1.17 6.94 15.69
N GLU A 30 2.43 7.32 15.49
CA GLU A 30 2.81 8.50 14.68
C GLU A 30 2.40 8.32 13.22
N LEU A 31 2.73 7.17 12.61
CA LEU A 31 2.32 6.85 11.24
C LEU A 31 0.80 6.81 11.09
N TRP A 32 0.08 6.25 12.07
CA TRP A 32 -1.37 6.24 12.06
C TRP A 32 -1.96 7.65 12.15
N SER A 33 -1.39 8.53 12.98
CA SER A 33 -1.84 9.92 13.08
C SER A 33 -1.70 10.64 11.75
N GLU A 34 -0.53 10.53 11.10
CA GLU A 34 -0.28 11.15 9.79
C GLU A 34 -1.27 10.65 8.73
N VAL A 35 -1.52 9.34 8.71
CA VAL A 35 -2.46 8.71 7.78
C VAL A 35 -3.90 9.13 8.08
N GLN A 36 -4.28 9.29 9.35
CA GLN A 36 -5.61 9.72 9.75
C GLN A 36 -5.85 11.19 9.36
N ASP A 37 -4.88 12.07 9.61
CA ASP A 37 -4.95 13.47 9.19
C ASP A 37 -5.11 13.57 7.66
N HIS A 38 -4.33 12.77 6.92
CA HIS A 38 -4.45 12.72 5.46
C HIS A 38 -5.80 12.16 4.98
N LEU A 39 -6.35 11.15 5.67
CA LEU A 39 -7.69 10.64 5.38
C LEU A 39 -8.76 11.70 5.62
N ASP A 40 -8.70 12.42 6.74
CA ASP A 40 -9.66 13.45 7.10
C ASP A 40 -9.63 14.62 6.09
N ASP A 41 -8.43 14.98 5.61
CA ASP A 41 -8.23 15.95 4.53
C ASP A 41 -8.87 15.49 3.20
N ILE A 42 -8.69 14.22 2.83
CA ILE A 42 -9.27 13.66 1.61
C ILE A 42 -10.80 13.64 1.71
N VAL A 43 -11.34 13.13 2.82
CA VAL A 43 -12.79 13.06 3.04
C VAL A 43 -13.41 14.44 3.00
N SER A 44 -12.77 15.44 3.63
CA SER A 44 -13.23 16.83 3.58
C SER A 44 -13.30 17.37 2.14
N LYS A 45 -12.32 17.05 1.30
CA LYS A 45 -12.31 17.42 -0.13
C LYS A 45 -13.39 16.70 -0.92
N GLU A 46 -13.63 15.42 -0.67
CA GLU A 46 -14.69 14.66 -1.34
C GLU A 46 -16.09 15.15 -0.96
N VAL A 47 -16.32 15.45 0.32
CA VAL A 47 -17.59 16.03 0.79
C VAL A 47 -17.82 17.41 0.16
N ALA A 48 -16.78 18.25 0.10
CA ALA A 48 -16.86 19.54 -0.57
C ALA A 48 -17.17 19.40 -2.07
N ALA A 49 -16.50 18.45 -2.76
CA ALA A 49 -16.73 18.18 -4.18
C ALA A 49 -18.14 17.64 -4.44
N ALA A 50 -18.67 16.77 -3.59
CA ALA A 50 -20.02 16.24 -3.70
C ALA A 50 -21.12 17.30 -3.50
N GLY A 51 -20.84 18.33 -2.69
CA GLY A 51 -21.73 19.48 -2.49
C GLY A 51 -21.61 20.58 -3.55
N ALA A 52 -20.55 20.55 -4.36
CA ALA A 52 -20.31 21.54 -5.40
C ALA A 52 -21.17 21.28 -6.64
N LYS A 53 -21.34 22.32 -7.47
CA LYS A 53 -21.98 22.15 -8.79
C LYS A 53 -21.05 21.32 -9.69
N PRO A 54 -21.60 20.45 -10.56
CA PRO A 54 -20.77 19.67 -11.48
C PRO A 54 -19.94 20.61 -12.34
N GLU A 55 -18.63 20.34 -12.40
CA GLU A 55 -17.70 21.10 -13.22
C GLU A 55 -18.05 20.95 -14.69
N HIS A 56 -18.25 22.07 -15.39
CA HIS A 56 -18.60 22.05 -16.81
C HIS A 56 -17.37 21.92 -17.71
N ASN A 57 -16.20 22.32 -17.20
CA ASN A 57 -14.95 22.18 -17.91
C ASN A 57 -14.36 20.79 -17.66
N LYS A 58 -14.29 19.98 -18.72
CA LYS A 58 -13.73 18.62 -18.67
C LYS A 58 -12.29 18.60 -18.15
N ALA A 59 -11.46 19.56 -18.53
CA ALA A 59 -10.05 19.59 -18.13
C ALA A 59 -9.90 19.80 -16.61
N LEU A 60 -10.69 20.70 -16.03
CA LEU A 60 -10.68 20.95 -14.59
C LEU A 60 -11.27 19.77 -13.80
N ALA A 61 -12.33 19.15 -14.34
CA ALA A 61 -12.91 17.93 -13.76
C ALA A 61 -11.89 16.78 -13.74
N LEU A 62 -11.14 16.61 -14.83
CA LEU A 62 -10.08 15.63 -14.95
C LEU A 62 -8.97 15.88 -13.93
N GLU A 63 -8.41 17.09 -13.90
CA GLU A 63 -7.33 17.46 -12.99
C GLU A 63 -7.73 17.25 -11.52
N GLY A 64 -8.96 17.63 -11.17
CA GLY A 64 -9.52 17.40 -9.84
C GLY A 64 -9.62 15.91 -9.48
N LEU A 65 -10.09 15.08 -10.42
CA LEU A 65 -10.27 13.65 -10.22
C LEU A 65 -8.93 12.89 -10.18
N LEU A 66 -7.98 13.24 -11.05
CA LEU A 66 -6.61 12.74 -11.03
C LEU A 66 -5.93 13.09 -9.70
N GLY A 67 -6.13 14.32 -9.22
CA GLY A 67 -5.63 14.77 -7.93
C GLY A 67 -6.23 13.99 -6.76
N LEU A 68 -7.53 13.64 -6.79
CA LEU A 68 -8.16 12.76 -5.78
C LEU A 68 -7.57 11.35 -5.84
N TYR A 69 -7.43 10.79 -7.04
CA TYR A 69 -6.84 9.47 -7.26
C TYR A 69 -5.42 9.36 -6.68
N LEU A 70 -4.54 10.32 -6.98
CA LEU A 70 -3.17 10.34 -6.44
C LEU A 70 -3.13 10.49 -4.91
N ARG A 71 -4.03 11.29 -4.33
CA ARG A 71 -4.15 11.40 -2.86
C ARG A 71 -4.56 10.08 -2.22
N HIS A 72 -5.50 9.35 -2.82
CA HIS A 72 -5.88 8.02 -2.34
C HIS A 72 -4.75 6.99 -2.51
N LEU A 73 -3.92 7.07 -3.55
CA LEU A 73 -2.73 6.20 -3.69
C LEU A 73 -1.70 6.44 -2.59
N ARG A 74 -1.45 7.71 -2.26
CA ARG A 74 -0.60 8.09 -1.11
C ARG A 74 -1.16 7.55 0.20
N LEU A 75 -2.46 7.69 0.40
CA LEU A 75 -3.15 7.18 1.59
C LEU A 75 -3.02 5.65 1.70
N LEU A 76 -3.22 4.94 0.58
CA LEU A 76 -3.06 3.48 0.52
C LEU A 76 -1.64 3.06 0.91
N SER A 77 -0.62 3.75 0.39
CA SER A 77 0.79 3.51 0.73
C SER A 77 1.08 3.75 2.21
N GLY A 78 0.55 4.83 2.78
CA GLY A 78 0.66 5.13 4.21
C GLY A 78 -0.01 4.06 5.09
N LEU A 79 -1.25 3.68 4.77
CA LEU A 79 -1.97 2.61 5.46
C LEU A 79 -1.26 1.26 5.36
N ALA A 80 -0.66 0.95 4.21
CA ALA A 80 0.09 -0.28 4.01
C ALA A 80 1.33 -0.33 4.93
N ARG A 81 2.03 0.80 5.08
CA ARG A 81 3.14 0.94 6.03
C ARG A 81 2.65 0.80 7.48
N CYS A 82 1.55 1.46 7.85
CA CYS A 82 0.94 1.30 9.18
C CYS A 82 0.58 -0.15 9.49
N TYR A 83 0.00 -0.84 8.51
CA TYR A 83 -0.39 -2.25 8.63
C TYR A 83 0.81 -3.17 8.87
N ASP A 84 1.91 -2.94 8.14
CA ASP A 84 3.14 -3.70 8.30
C ASP A 84 3.81 -3.43 9.66
N GLN A 85 3.80 -2.17 10.10
CA GLN A 85 4.28 -1.73 11.40
C GLN A 85 3.28 -1.97 12.55
N THR A 86 2.22 -2.78 12.36
CA THR A 86 1.28 -3.15 13.43
C THR A 86 1.42 -4.61 13.82
N VAL A 87 1.89 -4.85 15.05
CA VAL A 87 2.02 -6.20 15.64
C VAL A 87 0.75 -6.66 16.35
N HIS A 88 -0.07 -5.72 16.82
CA HIS A 88 -1.30 -6.02 17.56
C HIS A 88 -2.38 -6.55 16.61
N PRO A 89 -2.83 -7.82 16.75
CA PRO A 89 -3.72 -8.46 15.77
C PRO A 89 -5.08 -7.76 15.67
N GLN A 90 -5.61 -7.25 16.79
CA GLN A 90 -6.88 -6.54 16.86
C GLN A 90 -6.85 -5.23 16.04
N LYS A 91 -5.80 -4.43 16.20
CA LYS A 91 -5.60 -3.18 15.44
C LYS A 91 -5.38 -3.47 13.96
N ARG A 92 -4.65 -4.55 13.65
CA ARG A 92 -4.37 -5.00 12.29
C ARG A 92 -5.63 -5.36 11.50
N LEU A 93 -6.67 -5.91 12.15
CA LEU A 93 -7.97 -6.17 11.51
C LEU A 93 -8.68 -4.88 11.08
N VAL A 94 -8.58 -3.81 11.87
CA VAL A 94 -9.17 -2.51 11.53
C VAL A 94 -8.43 -1.90 10.34
N LEU A 95 -7.10 -1.88 10.40
CA LEU A 95 -6.26 -1.38 9.30
C LEU A 95 -6.50 -2.12 7.98
N ARG A 96 -6.71 -3.43 8.04
CA ARG A 96 -7.08 -4.22 6.86
C ARG A 96 -8.38 -3.70 6.23
N ARG A 97 -9.42 -3.49 7.03
CA ARG A 97 -10.71 -2.98 6.53
C ARG A 97 -10.56 -1.60 5.91
N SER A 98 -9.74 -0.74 6.52
CA SER A 98 -9.43 0.58 5.96
C SER A 98 -8.67 0.47 4.63
N LEU A 99 -7.71 -0.45 4.51
CA LEU A 99 -7.02 -0.75 3.24
C LEU A 99 -7.99 -1.22 2.16
N ASP A 100 -8.88 -2.17 2.48
CA ASP A 100 -9.92 -2.67 1.56
C ASP A 100 -10.85 -1.53 1.09
N ALA A 101 -11.26 -0.65 2.00
CA ALA A 101 -12.11 0.50 1.69
C ALA A 101 -11.42 1.51 0.75
N VAL A 102 -10.16 1.87 1.03
CA VAL A 102 -9.40 2.81 0.19
C VAL A 102 -9.11 2.22 -1.19
N MET A 103 -8.80 0.92 -1.29
CA MET A 103 -8.66 0.28 -2.61
C MET A 103 -9.98 0.24 -3.38
N GLY A 104 -11.11 -0.04 -2.72
CA GLY A 104 -12.42 0.05 -3.34
C GLY A 104 -12.67 1.43 -3.94
N ARG A 105 -12.40 2.48 -3.15
CA ARG A 105 -12.49 3.87 -3.60
C ARG A 105 -11.55 4.21 -4.76
N LEU A 106 -10.33 3.70 -4.76
CA LEU A 106 -9.39 3.87 -5.88
C LEU A 106 -9.91 3.28 -7.19
N VAL A 107 -10.53 2.09 -7.13
CA VAL A 107 -11.11 1.45 -8.31
C VAL A 107 -12.29 2.27 -8.84
N GLU A 108 -13.14 2.80 -7.96
CA GLU A 108 -14.24 3.70 -8.34
C GLU A 108 -13.71 4.95 -9.04
N LEU A 109 -12.73 5.64 -8.45
CA LEU A 109 -12.12 6.84 -9.02
C LEU A 109 -11.45 6.55 -10.37
N LYS A 110 -10.80 5.39 -10.50
CA LYS A 110 -10.17 4.98 -11.76
C LYS A 110 -11.23 4.73 -12.85
N LEU A 111 -12.37 4.17 -12.47
CA LEU A 111 -13.49 3.97 -13.38
C LEU A 111 -14.10 5.31 -13.82
N GLU A 112 -14.28 6.25 -12.89
CA GLU A 112 -14.75 7.61 -13.19
C GLU A 112 -13.79 8.33 -14.16
N LEU A 113 -12.48 8.24 -13.92
CA LEU A 113 -11.44 8.77 -14.80
C LEU A 113 -11.56 8.20 -16.22
N ALA A 114 -11.63 6.87 -16.32
CA ALA A 114 -11.74 6.19 -17.60
C ALA A 114 -13.02 6.56 -18.36
N ASN A 115 -14.12 6.77 -17.65
CA ASN A 115 -15.37 7.22 -18.26
C ASN A 115 -15.30 8.68 -18.73
N LEU A 116 -14.53 9.53 -18.05
CA LEU A 116 -14.39 10.94 -18.39
C LEU A 116 -13.53 11.15 -19.65
N GLU A 117 -12.40 10.44 -19.76
CA GLU A 117 -11.50 10.54 -20.93
C GLU A 117 -11.78 9.52 -22.03
N LEU A 118 -12.58 8.48 -21.75
CA LEU A 118 -12.80 7.31 -22.61
C LEU A 118 -11.49 6.53 -22.88
N MET A 119 -10.57 6.55 -21.91
CA MET A 119 -9.24 5.93 -21.99
C MET A 119 -8.93 5.20 -20.69
N GLU A 120 -8.23 4.07 -20.74
CA GLU A 120 -7.82 3.36 -19.51
C GLU A 120 -6.56 3.98 -18.87
N PHE A 121 -5.66 4.50 -19.71
CA PHE A 121 -4.37 5.03 -19.31
C PHE A 121 -4.42 6.55 -19.21
N HIS A 122 -3.92 7.08 -18.09
CA HIS A 122 -3.92 8.50 -17.78
C HIS A 122 -2.51 8.89 -17.35
N PHE A 123 -2.01 10.02 -17.84
CA PHE A 123 -0.71 10.55 -17.47
C PHE A 123 -0.84 11.48 -16.26
N PHE A 124 0.11 11.39 -15.33
CA PHE A 124 0.06 12.12 -14.07
C PHE A 124 1.24 13.09 -13.89
N ASP A 125 2.08 13.27 -14.90
CA ASP A 125 3.40 13.93 -14.75
C ASP A 125 3.30 15.34 -14.15
N ASP A 126 2.35 16.16 -14.60
CA ASP A 126 2.14 17.51 -14.08
C ASP A 126 1.75 17.48 -12.59
N LEU A 127 0.82 16.59 -12.24
CA LEU A 127 0.36 16.42 -10.86
C LEU A 127 1.41 15.75 -9.98
N GLN A 128 2.24 14.85 -10.51
CA GLN A 128 3.33 14.23 -9.77
C GLN A 128 4.32 15.29 -9.30
N VAL A 129 4.62 16.29 -10.12
CA VAL A 129 5.45 17.44 -9.74
C VAL A 129 4.79 18.24 -8.61
N ASP A 130 3.50 18.56 -8.74
CA ASP A 130 2.76 19.33 -7.72
C ASP A 130 2.70 18.61 -6.37
N PHE A 131 2.46 17.31 -6.40
CA PHE A 131 2.44 16.49 -5.20
C PHE A 131 3.85 16.20 -4.68
N LYS A 132 4.92 16.42 -5.45
CA LYS A 132 6.29 15.98 -5.16
C LYS A 132 6.39 14.46 -5.01
N LEU A 133 5.76 13.73 -5.94
CA LEU A 133 5.79 12.28 -6.02
C LEU A 133 6.92 11.82 -6.94
N LEU A 134 7.56 10.72 -6.56
CA LEU A 134 8.36 9.94 -7.50
C LEU A 134 7.43 9.05 -8.33
N PRO A 135 7.85 8.60 -9.53
CA PRO A 135 7.05 7.70 -10.35
C PRO A 135 6.61 6.44 -9.60
N HIS A 136 7.49 5.89 -8.75
CA HIS A 136 7.18 4.72 -7.93
C HIS A 136 6.08 4.98 -6.88
N ASP A 137 5.94 6.21 -6.42
CA ASP A 137 4.89 6.58 -5.46
C ASP A 137 3.52 6.77 -6.13
N ALA A 138 3.48 6.89 -7.47
CA ALA A 138 2.26 6.95 -8.28
C ALA A 138 1.82 5.57 -8.80
N GLU A 139 2.58 4.51 -8.48
CA GLU A 139 2.19 3.13 -8.74
C GLU A 139 1.26 2.64 -7.63
N MET A 140 0.32 1.75 -7.98
CA MET A 140 -0.56 1.12 -6.99
C MET A 140 0.25 0.12 -6.14
N PRO A 141 0.44 0.36 -4.83
CA PRO A 141 1.16 -0.58 -3.97
C PRO A 141 0.35 -1.87 -3.77
N ILE A 142 1.05 -3.00 -3.72
CA ILE A 142 0.46 -4.28 -3.33
C ILE A 142 0.34 -4.31 -1.81
N ALA A 143 -0.89 -4.34 -1.29
CA ALA A 143 -1.12 -4.36 0.16
C ALA A 143 -0.45 -5.59 0.82
N PRO A 144 0.27 -5.44 1.96
CA PRO A 144 1.10 -6.51 2.52
C PRO A 144 0.36 -7.80 2.87
N TYR A 145 -0.90 -7.70 3.30
CA TYR A 145 -1.69 -8.88 3.69
C TYR A 145 -2.04 -9.78 2.50
N PHE A 146 -2.11 -9.28 1.26
CA PHE A 146 -2.35 -10.12 0.10
C PHE A 146 -1.27 -11.20 -0.05
N ARG A 147 -0.01 -10.86 0.24
CA ARG A 147 1.11 -11.81 0.16
C ARG A 147 1.03 -12.85 1.27
N LEU A 148 0.61 -12.43 2.46
CA LEU A 148 0.45 -13.32 3.61
C LEU A 148 -0.70 -14.31 3.42
N GLU A 149 -1.85 -13.83 2.96
CA GLU A 149 -3.05 -14.65 2.79
C GLU A 149 -2.97 -15.58 1.58
N ARG A 150 -2.32 -15.15 0.50
CA ARG A 150 -2.18 -15.94 -0.73
C ARG A 150 -0.87 -16.72 -0.80
N LYS A 151 -0.14 -16.87 0.30
CA LYS A 151 1.20 -17.46 0.33
C LYS A 151 1.25 -18.83 -0.37
N ASP A 152 0.27 -19.69 -0.10
CA ASP A 152 0.23 -21.04 -0.69
C ASP A 152 -0.09 -21.00 -2.19
N THR A 153 -1.02 -20.13 -2.60
CA THR A 153 -1.31 -19.90 -4.01
C THR A 153 -0.09 -19.36 -4.76
N LEU A 154 0.62 -18.40 -4.16
CA LEU A 154 1.83 -17.82 -4.72
C LEU A 154 2.96 -18.85 -4.82
N ALA A 155 3.09 -19.74 -3.83
CA ALA A 155 4.05 -20.84 -3.88
C ALA A 155 3.77 -21.78 -5.06
N GLY A 156 2.51 -22.19 -5.25
CA GLY A 156 2.12 -23.02 -6.39
C GLY A 156 2.33 -22.35 -7.74
N VAL A 157 2.00 -21.05 -7.86
CA VAL A 157 2.26 -20.28 -9.09
C VAL A 157 3.76 -20.18 -9.36
N ASN A 158 4.59 -19.95 -8.33
CA ASN A 158 6.04 -19.88 -8.49
C ASN A 158 6.65 -21.21 -8.93
N GLU A 159 6.10 -22.35 -8.50
CA GLU A 159 6.53 -23.68 -8.95
C GLU A 159 6.26 -23.86 -10.45
N ILE A 160 5.04 -23.51 -10.91
CA ILE A 160 4.66 -23.57 -12.33
C ILE A 160 5.55 -22.65 -13.18
N ILE A 161 5.81 -21.42 -12.71
CA ILE A 161 6.71 -20.48 -13.39
C ILE A 161 8.13 -21.07 -13.45
N GLY A 162 8.61 -21.65 -12.36
CA GLY A 162 9.92 -22.31 -12.31
C GLY A 162 10.03 -23.47 -13.31
N ASP A 163 9.00 -24.30 -13.43
CA ASP A 163 8.94 -25.38 -14.42
C ASP A 163 8.94 -24.85 -15.85
N ALA A 164 8.17 -23.80 -16.13
CA ALA A 164 8.13 -23.16 -17.45
C ALA A 164 9.50 -22.56 -17.82
N LEU A 165 10.15 -21.86 -16.89
CA LEU A 165 11.47 -21.27 -17.10
C LEU A 165 12.57 -22.32 -17.31
N ARG A 166 12.50 -23.46 -16.60
CA ARG A 166 13.38 -24.62 -16.84
C ARG A 166 13.20 -25.19 -18.25
N LYS A 167 11.95 -25.36 -18.69
CA LYS A 167 11.63 -25.85 -20.05
C LYS A 167 12.10 -24.90 -21.15
N LEU A 168 12.09 -23.59 -20.89
CA LEU A 168 12.57 -22.55 -21.80
C LEU A 168 14.10 -22.38 -21.80
N GLY A 169 14.82 -23.10 -20.92
CA GLY A 169 16.28 -23.02 -20.82
C GLY A 169 16.81 -21.71 -20.24
N ALA A 170 15.94 -20.88 -19.65
CA ALA A 170 16.30 -19.57 -19.08
C ALA A 170 16.98 -19.69 -17.70
N ILE A 171 16.79 -20.82 -17.01
CA ILE A 171 17.44 -21.14 -15.74
C ILE A 171 18.20 -22.45 -15.97
N GLN A 172 19.53 -22.37 -16.03
CA GLN A 172 20.36 -23.56 -15.89
C GLN A 172 20.14 -24.09 -14.48
N SER A 173 19.77 -25.36 -14.33
CA SER A 173 19.84 -26.03 -13.03
C SER A 173 21.27 -25.85 -12.53
N GLU A 174 21.44 -25.19 -11.38
CA GLU A 174 22.73 -25.17 -10.69
C GLU A 174 23.16 -26.63 -10.52
N GLU A 175 24.14 -27.06 -11.30
CA GLU A 175 24.87 -28.29 -11.03
C GLU A 175 25.61 -28.06 -9.72
N VAL A 176 25.03 -28.60 -8.64
CA VAL A 176 25.69 -28.67 -7.33
C VAL A 176 26.85 -29.66 -7.50
N ILE A 177 28.08 -29.12 -7.62
CA ILE A 177 29.35 -29.86 -7.50
C ILE A 177 29.61 -30.15 -6.02
#